data_AF-A0A7J4R3K1-F1
#
_entry.id   AF-A0A7J4R3K1-F1
#
_cell.length_a   1.000
_cell.length_b   1.000
_cell.length_c   1.000
_cell.angle_alpha   90.00
_cell.angle_beta   90.00
_cell.angle_gamma   90.00
#
_symmetry.space_group_name_H-M   'P 1'
#
loop_
_entity.id
_entity.type
_entity.pdbx_description
1 polymer ?
#
loop_
_entity_poly.entity_id
_entity_poly.type
_entity_poly.pdbx_seq_one_letter_code
_entity_poly.pdbx_strand_id
1 'polypeptide(L)' 'MSVEKMMHDMIEMLTDAMGDAVKHDKGNKAAGTRVRKAMQEAKASAQAIRVQVQNDKN' A
#
# COMPACT_ATOMS: atom_id res chain seq x y z
N MET A 1 11.35 13.35 -3.63
CA MET A 1 10.33 12.55 -4.34
C MET A 1 9.05 13.34 -4.32
N SER A 2 8.32 13.51 -5.42
CA SER A 2 7.05 14.26 -5.40
C SER A 2 5.96 13.46 -4.66
N VAL A 3 5.01 14.16 -4.04
CA VAL A 3 3.83 13.54 -3.42
C VAL A 3 3.06 12.71 -4.43
N GLU A 4 2.92 13.20 -5.67
CA GLU A 4 2.31 12.48 -6.79
C GLU A 4 2.97 11.11 -7.01
N LYS A 5 4.30 11.05 -7.09
CA LYS A 5 5.01 9.78 -7.27
C LYS A 5 4.79 8.83 -6.09
N MET A 6 4.81 9.35 -4.86
CA MET A 6 4.55 8.52 -3.67
C MET A 6 3.15 7.91 -3.68
N MET A 7 2.15 8.67 -4.17
CA MET A 7 0.79 8.16 -4.35
C MET A 7 0.72 7.10 -5.45
N HIS A 8 1.40 7.30 -6.59
CA HIS A 8 1.48 6.30 -7.65
C HIS A 8 2.12 4.99 -7.16
N ASP A 9 3.28 5.07 -6.47
CA ASP A 9 3.97 3.90 -5.92
C ASP A 9 3.06 3.12 -4.95
N MET A 10 2.25 3.82 -4.14
CA MET A 10 1.27 3.18 -3.24
C MET A 10 0.13 2.49 -4.03
N ILE A 11 -0.37 3.10 -5.10
CA ILE A 11 -1.42 2.52 -5.95
C ILE A 11 -0.92 1.26 -6.65
N GLU A 12 0.31 1.26 -7.18
CA GLU A 12 0.91 0.09 -7.82
C GLU A 12 1.00 -1.08 -6.84
N MET A 13 1.54 -0.85 -5.65
CA MET A 13 1.63 -1.87 -4.60
C MET A 13 0.26 -2.44 -4.19
N LEU A 14 -0.77 -1.58 -4.08
CA LEU A 14 -2.13 -2.04 -3.80
C LEU A 14 -2.71 -2.87 -4.95
N THR A 15 -2.43 -2.48 -6.20
CA THR A 15 -2.87 -3.19 -7.40
C THR A 15 -2.23 -4.57 -7.47
N ASP A 16 -0.93 -4.69 -7.18
CA ASP A 16 -0.22 -5.97 -7.13
C ASP A 16 -0.79 -6.92 -6.06
N ALA A 17 -1.22 -6.36 -4.92
CA ALA A 17 -1.82 -7.14 -3.84
C ALA A 17 -3.20 -7.74 -4.19
N MET A 18 -3.89 -7.22 -5.23
CA MET A 18 -5.22 -7.70 -5.64
C MET A 18 -5.21 -9.18 -6.03
N GLY A 19 -4.14 -9.65 -6.68
CA GLY A 19 -4.03 -11.06 -7.05
C GLY A 19 -3.99 -12.00 -5.84
N ASP A 20 -3.37 -11.56 -4.75
CA ASP A 20 -3.36 -12.31 -3.49
C ASP A 20 -4.66 -12.16 -2.71
N ALA A 21 -5.35 -11.02 -2.80
CA ALA A 21 -6.69 -10.86 -2.23
C ALA A 21 -7.67 -11.88 -2.83
N VAL A 22 -7.72 -11.99 -4.17
CA VAL A 22 -8.57 -12.97 -4.86
C VAL A 22 -8.23 -14.42 -4.45
N LYS A 23 -6.94 -14.73 -4.29
CA LYS A 23 -6.52 -16.06 -3.81
C LYS A 23 -6.93 -16.29 -2.36
N HIS A 24 -6.84 -15.27 -1.51
CA HIS A 24 -7.22 -15.33 -0.11
C HIS A 24 -8.72 -15.60 0.07
N ASP A 25 -9.57 -14.91 -0.70
CA ASP A 25 -11.03 -15.11 -0.69
C ASP A 25 -11.42 -16.55 -1.04
N LYS A 26 -10.56 -17.25 -1.79
CA LYS A 26 -10.69 -18.68 -2.13
C LYS A 26 -10.08 -19.62 -1.09
N GLY A 27 -9.75 -19.14 0.10
CA GLY A 27 -9.23 -19.92 1.23
C GLY A 27 -7.70 -20.07 1.28
N ASN A 28 -6.94 -19.39 0.42
CA ASN A 28 -5.47 -19.46 0.47
C ASN A 28 -4.91 -18.64 1.66
N LYS A 29 -4.47 -19.34 2.71
CA LYS A 29 -3.91 -18.72 3.94
C LYS A 29 -2.60 -17.96 3.70
N ALA A 30 -1.75 -18.46 2.81
CA ALA A 30 -0.47 -17.81 2.49
C ALA A 30 -0.69 -16.48 1.74
N ALA A 31 -1.68 -16.45 0.84
CA ALA A 31 -2.10 -15.22 0.16
C ALA A 31 -2.63 -14.18 1.16
N GLY A 32 -3.46 -14.61 2.14
CA GLY A 32 -3.91 -13.72 3.22
C GLY A 32 -2.76 -13.12 4.03
N THR A 33 -1.70 -13.88 4.28
CA THR A 33 -0.48 -13.34 4.92
C THR A 33 0.20 -12.27 4.08
N ARG A 34 0.24 -12.43 2.76
CA ARG A 34 0.83 -11.42 1.84
C ARG A 34 -0.03 -10.16 1.75
N VAL A 35 -1.36 -10.29 1.63
CA VAL A 35 -2.28 -9.15 1.69
C VAL A 35 -2.10 -8.36 2.98
N ARG A 36 -2.04 -9.06 4.13
CA ARG A 36 -1.81 -8.41 5.43
C ARG A 36 -0.51 -7.60 5.46
N LYS A 37 0.58 -8.12 4.89
CA LYS A 37 1.86 -7.40 4.78
C LYS A 37 1.75 -6.18 3.86
N ALA A 38 1.15 -6.34 2.68
CA ALA A 38 0.92 -5.23 1.75
C ALA A 38 0.09 -4.11 2.40
N MET A 39 -0.94 -4.44 3.19
CA MET A 39 -1.73 -3.43 3.91
C MET A 39 -0.93 -2.73 5.03
N GLN A 40 0.03 -3.43 5.66
CA GLN A 40 0.94 -2.79 6.63
C GLN A 40 1.87 -1.78 5.94
N GLU A 41 2.38 -2.13 4.77
CA GLU A 41 3.18 -1.23 3.93
C GLU A 41 2.35 -0.04 3.44
N ALA A 42 1.12 -0.27 2.97
CA ALA A 42 0.20 0.79 2.56
C ALA A 42 -0.08 1.80 3.68
N LYS A 43 -0.25 1.34 4.92
CA LYS A 43 -0.37 2.23 6.08
C LYS A 43 0.88 3.11 6.26
N ALA A 44 2.07 2.53 6.12
CA ALA A 44 3.32 3.27 6.23
C ALA A 44 3.47 4.30 5.10
N SER A 45 3.19 3.92 3.86
CA SER A 45 3.22 4.80 2.69
C SER A 45 2.25 5.98 2.83
N ALA A 46 1.02 5.72 3.24
CA ALA A 46 0.02 6.77 3.48
C ALA A 46 0.48 7.77 4.55
N GLN A 47 1.09 7.27 5.63
CA GLN A 47 1.64 8.13 6.68
C GLN A 47 2.82 8.97 6.17
N ALA A 48 3.70 8.40 5.35
CA ALA A 48 4.82 9.12 4.74
C ALA A 48 4.33 10.25 3.81
N ILE A 49 3.32 9.97 2.97
CA ILE A 49 2.68 10.96 2.10
C ILE A 49 2.12 12.12 2.93
N ARG A 50 1.36 11.81 4.00
CA ARG A 50 0.78 12.82 4.89
C ARG A 50 1.84 13.72 5.53
N VAL A 51 2.95 13.14 5.98
CA VAL A 51 4.06 13.88 6.58
C VAL A 51 4.75 14.75 5.54
N GLN A 52 4.97 14.25 4.33
CA GLN A 52 5.56 15.03 3.24
C GLN A 52 4.73 16.27 2.92
N VAL A 53 3.41 16.11 2.72
CA VAL A 53 2.49 17.24 2.48
C VAL A 53 2.52 18.25 3.63
N GLN A 54 2.59 17.78 4.87
CA GLN A 54 2.67 18.65 6.05
C GLN A 54 3.99 19.43 6.09
N ASN A 55 5.10 18.82 5.68
CA ASN A 55 6.39 19.48 5.60
C ASN A 55 6.43 20.49 4.45
N ASP A 56 5.82 20.18 3.30
CA ASP A 56 5.77 21.10 2.15
C ASP A 56 4.98 22.39 2.47
N LYS A 57 4.07 22.34 3.46
CA LYS A 57 3.30 23.49 3.94
C LYS A 57 4.08 24.41 4.89
N ASN A 58 5.07 23.86 5.61
CA ASN A 58 5.77 24.53 6.70
C ASN A 58 7.12 25.09 6.24
#